data_AF-A0A831STS6-F1
#
_entry.id   AF-A0A831STS6-F1
#
_cell.length_a   1.000
_cell.length_b   1.000
_cell.length_c   1.000
_cell.angle_alpha   90.00
_cell.angle_beta   90.00
_cell.angle_gamma   90.00
#
_symmetry.space_group_name_H-M   'P 1'
#
loop_
_entity.id
_entity.type
_entity.pdbx_description
1 polymer ?
#
loop_
_entity_poly.entity_id
_entity_poly.type
_entity_poly.pdbx_seq_one_letter_code
_entity_poly.pdbx_strand_id
1 'polypeptide(L)'
;IGHKIEIVPDHLDIPLRQGDRVAATVMLDGKPLPGTTIGVLSVKQGGQLGHIDEHESFHAVLQTDAQGRTELPLPERGWMVYLAEVVQPDPMEGVDNRYISTTLSLWVQ
;
A
#
# COMPACT_ATOMS: atom_id res chain seq x y z
N ILE A 1 -8.41 -9.05 -7.33
CA ILE A 1 -9.85 -8.81 -7.10
C ILE A 1 -10.41 -10.04 -6.42
N GLY A 2 -10.44 -10.02 -5.09
CA GLY A 2 -10.87 -11.14 -4.26
C GLY A 2 -10.21 -11.21 -2.87
N HIS A 3 -9.24 -10.34 -2.57
CA HIS A 3 -8.71 -10.21 -1.21
C HIS A 3 -9.55 -9.21 -0.41
N LYS A 4 -9.50 -9.34 0.92
CA LYS A 4 -10.27 -8.48 1.82
C LYS A 4 -9.85 -7.01 1.70
N ILE A 5 -8.54 -6.72 1.63
CA ILE A 5 -8.01 -5.40 1.30
C ILE A 5 -7.17 -5.50 0.03
N GLU A 6 -7.25 -4.49 -0.85
CA GLU A 6 -6.57 -4.47 -2.14
C GLU A 6 -6.02 -3.07 -2.45
N ILE A 7 -4.85 -2.97 -3.08
CA ILE A 7 -4.34 -1.74 -3.72
C ILE A 7 -4.38 -1.99 -5.22
N VAL A 8 -5.22 -1.25 -5.95
CA VAL A 8 -5.46 -1.47 -7.37
C VAL A 8 -5.04 -0.23 -8.16
N PRO A 9 -4.01 -0.32 -9.02
CA PRO A 9 -3.69 0.75 -9.96
C PRO A 9 -4.87 1.05 -10.88
N ASP A 10 -5.23 2.32 -11.01
CA ASP A 10 -6.29 2.78 -11.91
C ASP A 10 -5.87 2.59 -13.38
N HIS A 11 -4.58 2.81 -13.66
CA HIS A 11 -3.90 2.56 -14.93
C HIS A 11 -2.42 2.25 -14.69
N LEU A 12 -1.80 1.49 -15.59
CA LEU A 12 -0.35 1.23 -15.57
C LEU A 12 0.24 1.46 -16.96
N ASP A 13 0.96 2.57 -17.12
CA ASP A 13 1.77 2.85 -18.31
C ASP A 13 3.13 2.15 -18.18
N ILE A 14 3.31 1.05 -18.91
CA ILE A 14 4.55 0.26 -18.88
C ILE A 14 5.44 0.69 -20.07
N PRO A 15 6.75 0.92 -19.86
CA PRO A 15 7.50 0.71 -18.63
C PRO A 15 7.36 1.83 -17.60
N LEU A 16 7.30 1.46 -16.32
CA LEU A 16 7.37 2.38 -15.19
C LEU A 16 8.80 2.87 -15.00
N ARG A 17 8.97 4.17 -14.75
CA ARG A 17 10.27 4.83 -14.58
C ARG A 17 10.37 5.49 -13.21
N GLN A 18 11.60 5.63 -12.73
CA GLN A 18 11.87 6.43 -11.54
C GLN A 18 11.34 7.86 -11.72
N GLY A 19 10.59 8.34 -10.72
CA GLY A 19 9.96 9.65 -10.71
C GLY A 19 8.50 9.66 -11.17
N ASP A 20 8.02 8.57 -11.79
CA ASP A 20 6.61 8.43 -12.14
C ASP A 20 5.72 8.34 -10.89
N ARG A 21 4.43 8.59 -11.10
CA ARG A 21 3.37 8.41 -10.09
C ARG A 21 2.27 7.54 -10.66
N VAL A 22 1.86 6.52 -9.91
CA VAL A 22 0.79 5.60 -10.30
C VAL A 22 -0.45 5.93 -9.48
N ALA A 23 -1.51 6.38 -10.15
CA ALA A 23 -2.81 6.54 -9.50
C ALA A 23 -3.35 5.16 -9.12
N ALA A 24 -3.81 5.01 -7.88
CA ALA A 24 -4.34 3.75 -7.38
C ALA A 24 -5.50 3.98 -6.41
N THR A 25 -6.40 3.00 -6.36
CA THR A 25 -7.51 2.94 -5.42
C THR A 25 -7.28 1.81 -4.42
N VAL A 26 -7.37 2.11 -3.13
CA VAL A 26 -7.40 1.10 -2.07
C VAL A 26 -8.84 0.71 -1.79
N MET A 27 -9.08 -0.59 -1.71
CA MET A 27 -10.40 -1.14 -1.47
C MET A 27 -10.40 -2.11 -0.29
N LEU A 28 -11.51 -2.15 0.44
CA LEU A 28 -11.85 -3.16 1.42
C LEU A 28 -13.17 -3.82 1.03
N ASP A 29 -13.18 -5.14 0.89
CA ASP A 29 -14.33 -5.93 0.46
C ASP A 29 -14.97 -5.37 -0.83
N GLY A 30 -14.11 -4.96 -1.78
CA GLY A 30 -14.50 -4.39 -3.07
C GLY A 30 -15.04 -2.95 -3.03
N LYS A 31 -15.00 -2.27 -1.87
CA LYS A 31 -15.43 -0.87 -1.71
C LYS A 31 -14.23 0.04 -1.45
N PRO A 32 -14.20 1.27 -1.98
CA PRO A 32 -13.11 2.19 -1.70
C PRO A 32 -12.91 2.44 -0.21
N LEU A 33 -11.66 2.45 0.24
CA LEU A 33 -11.28 2.59 1.65
C LEU A 33 -10.58 3.95 1.88
N PRO A 34 -11.30 4.98 2.37
CA PRO A 34 -10.74 6.31 2.59
C PRO A 34 -9.86 6.37 3.85
N GLY A 35 -8.93 7.33 3.91
CA GLY A 35 -8.08 7.58 5.08
C GLY A 35 -7.10 6.46 5.42
N THR A 36 -6.87 5.53 4.50
CA THR A 36 -5.97 4.39 4.72
C THR A 36 -4.53 4.82 4.55
N THR A 37 -3.70 4.48 5.53
CA THR A 37 -2.26 4.72 5.46
C THR A 37 -1.60 3.69 4.54
N ILE A 38 -0.69 4.15 3.68
CA ILE A 38 0.09 3.30 2.79
C ILE A 38 1.57 3.62 2.97
N GLY A 39 2.35 2.61 3.32
CA GLY A 39 3.81 2.70 3.38
C GLY A 39 4.45 2.36 2.03
N VAL A 40 5.44 3.16 1.61
CA VAL A 40 6.22 2.95 0.38
C VAL A 40 7.62 2.42 0.73
N LEU A 41 7.97 1.25 0.22
CA LEU A 41 9.25 0.56 0.45
C LEU A 41 9.93 0.28 -0.89
N SER A 42 11.26 0.34 -0.94
CA SER A 42 12.01 -0.26 -2.03
C SER A 42 12.78 -1.47 -1.51
N VAL A 43 12.78 -2.56 -2.26
CA VAL A 43 13.57 -3.74 -1.91
C VAL A 43 15.00 -3.49 -2.39
N LYS A 44 15.76 -2.71 -1.62
CA LYS A 44 17.23 -2.80 -1.71
C LYS A 44 17.63 -4.17 -1.17
N GLN A 45 18.48 -4.89 -1.90
CA GLN A 45 18.90 -6.26 -1.59
C GLN A 45 19.10 -6.48 -0.07
N GLY A 46 18.18 -7.20 0.56
CA GLY A 46 18.27 -7.58 1.98
C GLY A 46 17.41 -6.79 2.98
N GLY A 47 16.60 -5.81 2.57
CA GLY A 47 15.74 -5.04 3.47
C GLY A 47 14.57 -5.85 4.06
N GLN A 48 14.35 -5.73 5.37
CA GLN A 48 13.13 -6.20 6.04
C GLN A 48 11.93 -5.34 5.62
N LEU A 49 10.77 -5.96 5.46
CA LEU A 49 9.50 -5.24 5.33
C LEU A 49 9.10 -4.76 6.73
N GLY A 50 9.15 -3.46 6.99
CA GLY A 50 8.74 -2.87 8.26
C GLY A 50 7.22 -2.86 8.45
N HIS A 51 6.77 -2.71 9.70
CA HIS A 51 5.36 -2.43 10.02
C HIS A 51 5.02 -0.97 9.72
N ILE A 52 3.75 -0.65 9.39
CA ILE A 52 3.38 0.72 8.97
C ILE A 52 3.63 1.81 10.03
N ASP A 53 3.65 1.40 11.30
CA ASP A 53 3.97 2.27 12.45
C ASP A 53 5.48 2.56 12.55
N GLU A 54 6.32 1.80 11.86
CA GLU A 54 7.77 2.02 11.77
C GLU A 54 8.08 3.00 10.62
N HIS A 55 7.60 4.24 10.76
CA HIS A 55 7.68 5.27 9.71
C HIS A 55 9.08 5.46 9.11
N GLU A 56 10.14 5.24 9.88
CA GLU A 56 11.54 5.34 9.46
C GLU A 56 11.97 4.27 8.43
N SER A 57 11.21 3.18 8.34
CA SER A 57 11.45 2.07 7.40
C SER A 57 10.95 2.38 5.98
N PHE A 58 10.19 3.47 5.79
CA PHE A 58 9.53 3.80 4.51
C PHE A 58 10.15 5.01 3.82
N HIS A 59 10.15 4.99 2.48
CA HIS A 59 10.46 6.18 1.67
C HIS A 59 9.41 7.27 1.81
N ALA A 60 8.16 6.86 1.96
CA ALA A 60 7.02 7.74 2.13
C ALA A 60 5.88 7.01 2.82
N VAL A 61 5.05 7.78 3.51
CA VAL A 61 3.77 7.34 4.05
C VAL A 61 2.69 8.22 3.45
N LEU A 62 1.71 7.58 2.80
CA LEU A 62 0.62 8.21 2.09
C LEU A 62 -0.69 7.94 2.82
N GLN A 63 -1.71 8.75 2.52
CA GLN A 63 -3.09 8.46 2.91
C GLN A 63 -4.00 8.50 1.69
N THR A 64 -5.02 7.66 1.69
CA THR A 64 -6.07 7.70 0.67
C THR A 64 -7.07 8.82 0.94
N ASP A 65 -7.59 9.40 -0.13
CA ASP A 65 -8.63 10.43 -0.08
C ASP A 65 -10.03 9.87 0.25
N ALA A 66 -11.05 10.72 0.21
CA ALA A 66 -12.44 10.34 0.47
C ALA A 66 -13.02 9.30 -0.52
N GLN A 67 -12.36 9.09 -1.65
CA GLN A 67 -12.70 8.09 -2.65
C GLN A 67 -11.77 6.86 -2.59
N GLY A 68 -10.95 6.74 -1.54
CA GLY A 68 -9.98 5.65 -1.41
C GLY A 68 -8.80 5.75 -2.37
N ARG A 69 -8.59 6.90 -3.02
CA ARG A 69 -7.55 7.08 -4.04
C ARG A 69 -6.27 7.67 -3.46
N THR A 70 -5.15 7.35 -4.10
CA THR A 70 -3.85 7.93 -3.81
C THR A 70 -2.95 7.93 -5.06
N GLU A 71 -1.84 8.65 -5.00
CA GLU A 71 -0.77 8.60 -6.00
C GLU A 71 0.46 7.91 -5.41
N LEU A 72 0.79 6.73 -5.94
CA LEU A 72 1.92 5.92 -5.52
C LEU A 72 3.21 6.45 -6.19
N PRO A 73 4.15 7.07 -5.46
CA PRO A 73 5.38 7.57 -6.04
C PRO A 73 6.36 6.43 -6.31
N LEU A 74 7.16 6.55 -7.36
CA LEU A 74 8.22 5.61 -7.73
C LEU A 74 9.61 6.27 -7.50
N PRO A 75 10.06 6.43 -6.25
CA PRO A 75 11.24 7.22 -5.91
C PRO A 75 12.56 6.59 -6.38
N GLU A 76 12.59 5.28 -6.60
CA GLU A 76 13.79 4.52 -6.94
C GLU A 76 13.52 3.49 -8.05
N ARG A 77 14.60 2.96 -8.63
CA ARG A 77 14.57 1.84 -9.58
C ARG A 77 14.51 0.50 -8.85
N GLY A 78 13.99 -0.52 -9.52
CA GLY A 78 13.87 -1.88 -9.00
C GLY A 78 12.48 -2.20 -8.44
N TRP A 79 12.42 -3.12 -7.48
CA TRP A 79 11.16 -3.52 -6.85
C TRP A 79 10.72 -2.47 -5.82
N MET A 80 9.60 -1.83 -6.12
CA MET A 80 8.84 -0.99 -5.19
C MET A 80 7.72 -1.82 -4.58
N VAL A 81 7.50 -1.69 -3.27
CA VAL A 81 6.45 -2.37 -2.51
C VAL A 81 5.62 -1.33 -1.77
N TYR A 82 4.31 -1.42 -1.92
CA TYR A 82 3.33 -0.58 -1.24
C TYR A 82 2.55 -1.46 -0.27
N LEU A 83 2.57 -1.12 1.01
CA LEU A 83 1.86 -1.83 2.07
C LEU A 83 0.68 -0.98 2.52
N ALA A 84 -0.53 -1.52 2.43
CA ALA A 84 -1.71 -0.95 3.06
C ALA A 84 -2.14 -1.84 4.21
N GLU A 85 -2.51 -1.23 5.33
CA GLU A 85 -3.00 -1.92 6.52
C GLU A 85 -4.25 -1.22 7.06
N VAL A 86 -5.21 -2.02 7.51
CA VAL A 86 -6.36 -1.53 8.27
C VAL A 86 -6.50 -2.34 9.55
N VAL A 87 -6.74 -1.63 10.65
CA VAL A 87 -7.04 -2.20 11.96
C VAL A 87 -8.55 -2.13 12.17
N GLN A 88 -9.16 -3.27 12.46
CA GLN A 88 -10.59 -3.38 12.74
C GLN A 88 -10.80 -4.10 14.07
N PRO A 89 -11.88 -3.80 14.84
CA PRO A 89 -12.24 -4.64 15.98
C PRO A 89 -12.42 -6.10 15.54
N ASP A 90 -11.85 -7.04 16.28
CA ASP A 90 -12.03 -8.45 15.97
C ASP A 90 -13.37 -8.95 16.56
N PRO A 91 -14.20 -9.68 15.81
CA PRO A 91 -15.41 -10.28 16.35
C PRO A 91 -15.15 -11.43 17.35
N MET A 92 -13.93 -11.92 17.48
CA MET A 92 -13.57 -12.96 18.45
C MET A 92 -13.41 -12.41 19.87
N GLU A 93 -14.08 -13.04 20.83
CA GLU A 93 -13.96 -12.69 22.25
C GLU A 93 -12.50 -12.86 22.74
N GLY A 94 -11.96 -11.82 23.37
CA GLY A 94 -10.58 -11.79 23.88
C GLY A 94 -9.51 -11.32 22.89
N VAL A 95 -9.90 -10.90 21.67
CA VAL A 95 -8.99 -10.24 20.72
C VAL A 95 -9.49 -8.81 20.47
N ASP A 96 -8.69 -7.82 20.83
CA ASP A 96 -9.11 -6.41 20.72
C ASP A 96 -9.22 -5.98 19.25
N ASN A 97 -8.24 -6.34 18.42
CA ASN A 97 -8.15 -5.88 17.04
C ASN A 97 -7.64 -6.96 16.08
N ARG A 98 -8.12 -6.89 14.84
CA ARG A 98 -7.63 -7.61 13.67
C ARG A 98 -6.87 -6.67 12.76
N TYR A 99 -5.68 -7.09 12.36
CA TYR A 99 -4.88 -6.43 11.34
C TYR A 99 -5.15 -7.09 9.99
N ILE A 100 -5.53 -6.30 8.99
CA ILE A 100 -5.76 -6.76 7.63
C ILE A 100 -4.85 -5.95 6.73
N SER A 101 -3.91 -6.62 6.05
CA SER A 101 -2.93 -5.95 5.20
C SER A 101 -2.86 -6.59 3.81
N THR A 102 -2.38 -5.79 2.86
CA THR A 102 -2.04 -6.23 1.51
C THR A 102 -0.82 -5.48 1.02
N THR A 103 -0.14 -6.07 0.04
CA THR A 103 0.93 -5.41 -0.69
C THR A 103 0.62 -5.31 -2.18
N LEU A 104 1.14 -4.25 -2.81
CA LEU A 104 1.31 -4.15 -4.26
C LEU A 104 2.80 -4.03 -4.54
N SER A 105 3.33 -4.83 -5.47
CA SER A 105 4.73 -4.75 -5.89
C SER A 105 4.84 -4.37 -7.36
N LEU A 106 5.63 -3.33 -7.66
CA LEU A 106 5.85 -2.82 -9.00
C LEU A 106 7.34 -2.86 -9.34
N TRP A 107 7.68 -3.23 -10.57
CA TRP A 107 9.04 -3.16 -11.08
C TRP A 107 9.26 -1.84 -11.83
N VAL A 108 10.26 -1.06 -11.39
CA VAL A 108 10.60 0.26 -11.94
C VAL A 108 11.94 0.18 -12.67
N GLN A 109 11.99 0.69 -13.90
CA GLN A 109 13.20 0.73 -14.73
C GLN A 109 14.13 1.89 -14.38
#